data_AF-A0A6V7JX48-F1
#
_entry.id   AF-A0A6V7JX48-F1
#
_cell.length_a   1.000
_cell.length_b   1.000
_cell.length_c   1.000
_cell.angle_alpha   90.00
_cell.angle_beta   90.00
_cell.angle_gamma   90.00
#
_symmetry.space_group_name_H-M   'P 1'
#
loop_
_entity.id
_entity.type
_entity.pdbx_description
1 polymer ?
#
loop_
_entity_poly.entity_id
_entity_poly.type
_entity_poly.pdbx_seq_one_letter_code
_entity_poly.pdbx_strand_id
1 'polypeptide(L)' 'HYVVPVVYGGANYTVSAPPNSYINALDFNSPKELAEYLIRLSKEPSEYIKYFKWKDRYEVISSNTYTVCRL' A
#
# COMPACT_ATOMS: atom_id res chain seq x y z
N HIS A 1 10.48 1.05 -9.92
CA HIS A 1 9.08 0.83 -10.31
C HIS A 1 8.15 1.59 -9.35
N TYR A 2 7.14 2.29 -9.86
CA TYR A 2 6.15 3.02 -9.06
C TYR A 2 4.86 2.21 -9.04
N VAL A 3 4.64 1.46 -7.95
CA VAL A 3 3.45 0.66 -7.72
C VAL A 3 2.97 0.88 -6.28
N VAL A 4 1.66 0.81 -6.08
CA VAL A 4 1.03 0.92 -4.75
C VAL A 4 0.61 -0.49 -4.33
N PRO A 5 1.10 -1.02 -3.19
CA PRO A 5 0.69 -2.33 -2.71
C PRO A 5 -0.79 -2.35 -2.33
N VAL A 6 -1.51 -3.37 -2.79
CA VAL A 6 -2.81 -3.76 -2.23
C VAL A 6 -2.56 -4.93 -1.30
N VAL A 7 -2.74 -4.72 0.01
CA VAL A 7 -2.44 -5.71 1.04
C VAL A 7 -3.72 -6.37 1.55
N TYR A 8 -3.61 -7.64 1.93
CA TYR A 8 -4.71 -8.41 2.51
C TYR A 8 -4.15 -9.29 3.64
N GLY A 9 -4.48 -8.97 4.88
CA GLY A 9 -3.99 -9.67 6.06
C GLY A 9 -4.30 -8.92 7.36
N GLY A 10 -4.17 -9.60 8.49
CA GLY A 10 -4.46 -9.04 9.83
C GLY A 10 -3.28 -8.31 10.48
N ALA A 11 -2.21 -8.02 9.75
CA ALA A 11 -1.06 -7.32 10.30
C ALA A 11 -1.36 -5.83 10.52
N ASN A 12 -0.79 -5.24 11.57
CA ASN A 12 -0.84 -3.79 11.75
C ASN A 12 0.25 -3.11 10.91
N TYR A 13 -0.07 -2.75 9.67
CA TYR A 13 0.89 -2.14 8.74
C TYR A 13 1.37 -0.75 9.13
N THR A 14 0.69 -0.05 10.05
CA THR A 14 1.09 1.29 10.50
C THR A 14 2.45 1.30 11.23
N VAL A 15 2.90 0.14 11.71
CA VAL A 15 4.21 -0.02 12.38
C VAL A 15 5.37 -0.19 11.42
N SER A 16 5.09 -0.58 10.16
CA SER A 16 6.12 -0.98 9.19
C SER A 16 6.05 -0.25 7.85
N ALA A 17 4.93 0.42 7.55
CA ALA A 17 4.73 1.16 6.32
C ALA A 17 4.29 2.61 6.62
N PRO A 18 4.79 3.60 5.85
CA PRO A 18 4.32 4.97 5.96
C PRO A 18 2.80 5.07 5.75
N PRO A 19 2.12 6.02 6.40
CA PRO A 19 0.70 6.23 6.20
C PRO A 19 0.41 6.57 4.72
N ASN A 20 -0.72 6.09 4.21
CA ASN A 20 -1.15 6.31 2.82
C ASN A 20 -0.14 5.80 1.76
N SER A 21 0.68 4.79 2.07
CA SER A 21 1.62 4.17 1.13
C SER A 21 1.11 2.86 0.52
N TYR A 22 0.00 2.32 1.04
CA TYR A 22 -0.63 1.07 0.63
C TYR A 22 -2.15 1.20 0.69
N ILE A 23 -2.84 0.23 0.07
CA ILE A 23 -4.29 0.07 0.13
C ILE A 23 -4.56 -1.22 0.91
N ASN A 24 -5.25 -1.13 2.04
CA ASN A 24 -5.66 -2.32 2.79
C ASN A 24 -7.02 -2.81 2.27
N ALA A 25 -7.05 -4.02 1.75
CA ALA A 25 -8.27 -4.63 1.23
C ALA A 25 -9.32 -4.85 2.33
N LEU A 26 -8.91 -4.96 3.60
CA LEU A 26 -9.83 -5.10 4.74
C LEU A 26 -10.52 -3.79 5.14
N ASP A 27 -10.13 -2.65 4.57
CA ASP A 27 -10.81 -1.37 4.81
C ASP A 27 -12.12 -1.23 3.99
N PHE A 28 -12.41 -2.20 3.11
CA PHE A 28 -13.59 -2.23 2.25
C PHE A 28 -14.58 -3.29 2.72
N ASN A 29 -15.88 -3.03 2.57
CA ASN A 29 -16.91 -3.98 3.04
C ASN A 29 -17.00 -5.23 2.16
N SER A 30 -16.50 -5.17 0.93
CA SER A 30 -16.49 -6.30 0.00
C SER A 30 -15.38 -6.21 -1.04
N PRO A 31 -14.97 -7.36 -1.65
CA PRO A 31 -14.05 -7.35 -2.79
C PRO A 31 -14.56 -6.53 -3.99
N LYS A 32 -15.88 -6.45 -4.18
CA LYS A 32 -16.50 -5.64 -5.23
C LYS A 32 -16.24 -4.15 -5.00
N GLU A 33 -16.41 -3.67 -3.77
CA GLU A 33 -16.16 -2.27 -3.41
C GLU A 33 -14.69 -1.89 -3.60
N LEU A 34 -13.77 -2.78 -3.22
CA LEU A 34 -12.34 -2.63 -3.50
C LEU A 34 -12.07 -2.54 -5.01
N ALA A 35 -12.65 -3.43 -5.82
CA ALA A 35 -12.46 -3.42 -7.26
C ALA A 35 -12.98 -2.12 -7.90
N GLU A 36 -14.16 -1.65 -7.49
CA GLU A 36 -14.72 -0.37 -7.93
C GLU A 36 -13.83 0.81 -7.55
N TYR A 37 -13.29 0.80 -6.33
CA TYR A 37 -12.31 1.80 -5.86
C TYR A 37 -11.05 1.80 -6.73
N LEU A 38 -10.45 0.63 -6.99
CA LEU A 38 -9.24 0.49 -7.81
C LEU A 38 -9.47 0.93 -9.27
N ILE A 39 -10.66 0.67 -9.83
CA ILE A 39 -11.03 1.12 -11.17
C ILE A 39 -11.19 2.65 -11.23
N ARG A 40 -11.74 3.29 -10.18
CA ARG A 40 -11.78 4.76 -10.10
C ARG A 40 -10.38 5.33 -9.97
N LEU A 41 -9.57 4.76 -9.07
CA LEU A 41 -8.20 5.20 -8.83
C LEU A 41 -7.32 5.12 -10.09
N SER A 42 -7.49 4.09 -10.92
CA SER A 42 -6.74 3.94 -12.17
C SER A 42 -7.11 4.97 -13.25
N LYS A 43 -8.29 5.59 -13.15
CA LYS A 43 -8.77 6.64 -14.06
C LYS A 43 -8.45 8.05 -13.59
N GLU A 44 -8.00 8.21 -12.34
CA GLU A 44 -7.74 9.50 -11.71
C GLU A 44 -6.28 9.62 -11.27
N PRO A 45 -5.35 10.02 -12.16
CA PRO A 45 -3.93 10.14 -11.85
C PRO A 45 -3.62 11.04 -10.64
N SER A 46 -4.44 12.08 -10.42
CA SER A 46 -4.32 13.00 -9.28
C SER A 46 -4.60 12.33 -7.93
N GLU A 47 -5.45 11.30 -7.89
CA GLU A 47 -5.69 10.51 -6.69
C GLU A 47 -4.60 9.46 -6.52
N TYR A 48 -4.20 8.80 -7.62
CA TYR A 48 -3.14 7.80 -7.59
C TYR A 48 -1.81 8.39 -7.08
N ILE A 49 -1.45 9.61 -7.50
CA ILE A 49 -0.18 10.22 -7.10
C ILE A 49 -0.10 10.53 -5.60
N LYS A 50 -1.24 10.66 -4.91
CA LYS A 50 -1.28 10.90 -3.45
C LYS A 50 -0.67 9.74 -2.67
N TYR A 51 -0.70 8.52 -3.21
CA TYR A 51 -0.08 7.34 -2.61
C TYR A 51 1.46 7.35 -2.63
N PHE A 52 2.08 8.34 -3.28
CA PHE A 52 3.54 8.48 -3.31
C PHE A 52 4.05 9.66 -2.47
N LYS A 53 3.17 10.47 -1.87
CA LYS A 53 3.54 11.64 -1.04
C LYS A 53 4.40 11.27 0.18
N TRP A 54 4.29 10.03 0.66
CA TRP A 54 5.16 9.57 1.74
C TRP A 54 6.65 9.61 1.35
N LYS A 55 7.00 9.52 0.06
CA LYS A 55 8.40 9.57 -0.37
C LYS A 55 9.09 10.90 -0.08
N ASP A 56 8.33 11.97 0.18
CA ASP A 56 8.87 13.27 0.56
C ASP A 56 9.39 13.30 2.00
N ARG A 57 8.98 12.32 2.83
CA ARG A 57 9.13 12.34 4.29
C ARG A 57 9.75 11.06 4.86
N TYR A 58 9.81 9.99 4.07
CA TYR A 58 10.28 8.68 4.49
C TYR A 58 11.22 8.09 3.45
N GLU A 59 12.24 7.39 3.92
CA GLU A 59 13.19 6.65 3.09
C GLU A 59 13.02 5.15 3.29
N VAL A 60 13.18 4.39 2.21
CA VAL A 60 13.20 2.93 2.29
C VAL A 60 14.62 2.50 2.62
N ILE A 61 14.83 2.08 3.86
CA ILE A 61 16.12 1.51 4.28
C ILE A 61 16.11 0.02 3.93
N SER A 62 16.79 -0.36 2.85
CA SER A 62 17.04 -1.76 2.55
C SER A 62 18.19 -2.27 3.44
N SER A 63 17.89 -2.91 4.57
CA SER A 63 18.87 -3.79 5.20
C SER A 63 18.77 -5.17 4.54
N ASN A 64 19.90 -5.73 4.12
CA ASN A 64 19.98 -7.07 3.50
C ASN A 64 19.74 -8.22 4.51
N THR A 65 19.02 -7.97 5.60
CA THR A 65 18.86 -8.92 6.71
C THR A 65 17.43 -8.97 7.22
N TYR A 66 16.48 -9.25 6.32
CA TYR A 66 15.18 -9.78 6.73
C TYR A 66 14.89 -11.07 5.96
N THR A 67 15.38 -12.16 6.53
CA THR A 67 14.91 -13.51 6.22
C THR A 67 13.48 -13.61 6.73
N VAL A 68 12.50 -13.27 5.88
CA VAL A 68 11.07 -13.28 6.29
C VAL A 68 10.62 -14.70 6.67
N CYS A 69 11.26 -15.73 6.10
CA CYS A 69 11.17 -17.12 6.54
C CYS A 69 12.52 -17.83 6.34
N ARG A 70 12.98 -18.59 7.35
CA ARG A 70 13.87 -19.73 7.13
C ARG A 70 12.96 -20.97 7.19
N LEU A 71 12.82 -21.65 6.06
CA LEU A 71 12.14 -22.96 5.97
C LEU A 71 13.00 -24.04 6.62
#